data_AF-A0A3M2SFX6-F1
#
_entry.id   AF-A0A3M2SFX6-F1
#
_cell.length_a   1.000
_cell.length_b   1.000
_cell.length_c   1.000
_cell.angle_alpha   90.00
_cell.angle_beta   90.00
_cell.angle_gamma   90.00
#
_symmetry.space_group_name_H-M   'P 1'
#
loop_
_entity.id
_entity.type
_entity.pdbx_description
1 polymer ?
#
loop_
_entity_poly.entity_id
_entity_poly.type
_entity_poly.pdbx_seq_one_letter_code
_entity_poly.pdbx_strand_id
1 'polypeptide(L)' 'MYGYEPDGARTEGSWKQLIDYSKKFGGSSTIKTRTDVVAITPETAVVKLEMENSPDGSTYTDFRTLMKFDGE' A
#
# COMPACT_ATOMS: atom_id res chain seq x y z
N MET A 1 0.69 4.99 7.29
CA MET A 1 -0.23 5.03 6.14
C MET A 1 -1.33 6.01 6.44
N TYR A 2 -1.70 6.79 5.44
CA TYR A 2 -2.86 7.65 5.46
C TYR A 2 -3.81 7.13 4.39
N GLY A 3 -5.09 7.00 4.71
CA GLY A 3 -6.09 6.48 3.79
C GLY A 3 -7.51 6.75 4.27
N TYR A 4 -8.47 6.12 3.60
CA TYR A 4 -9.87 6.13 3.99
C TYR A 4 -10.37 4.69 4.04
N GLU A 5 -11.12 4.34 5.08
CA GLU A 5 -11.89 3.09 5.11
C GLU A 5 -13.08 3.17 4.14
N PRO A 6 -13.72 2.04 3.80
CA PRO A 6 -14.93 2.03 2.97
C PRO A 6 -16.09 2.91 3.48
N ASP A 7 -16.12 3.21 4.78
CA ASP A 7 -17.11 4.11 5.41
C ASP A 7 -16.72 5.61 5.33
N GLY A 8 -15.58 5.92 4.69
CA GLY A 8 -15.06 7.28 4.55
C GLY A 8 -14.32 7.81 5.78
N ALA A 9 -14.12 6.99 6.83
CA ALA A 9 -13.31 7.39 7.97
C ALA A 9 -11.84 7.52 7.57
N ARG A 10 -11.21 8.66 7.91
CA ARG A 10 -9.76 8.83 7.70
C ARG A 10 -9.01 7.84 8.59
N THR A 11 -8.15 7.06 7.98
CA THR A 11 -7.17 6.23 8.69
C THR A 11 -5.81 6.87 8.62
N GLU A 12 -5.18 6.93 9.78
CA GLU A 12 -3.82 7.41 9.95
C GLU A 12 -3.10 6.40 10.82
N GLY A 13 -1.87 6.04 10.45
CA GLY A 13 -1.20 5.01 11.20
C GLY A 13 0.27 4.80 10.94
N SER A 14 0.90 4.17 11.92
CA SER A 14 2.28 3.69 11.87
C SER A 14 2.42 2.46 10.96
N TRP A 15 3.66 2.09 10.66
CA TRP A 15 3.99 0.81 10.02
C TRP A 15 3.42 -0.40 10.77
N LYS A 16 3.36 -0.32 12.11
CA LYS A 16 2.80 -1.38 12.96
C LYS A 16 1.33 -1.67 12.63
N GLN A 17 0.52 -0.67 12.28
CA GLN A 17 -0.88 -0.90 11.91
C GLN A 17 -1.01 -1.67 10.60
N LEU A 18 -0.11 -1.47 9.63
CA LEU A 18 -0.10 -2.29 8.41
C LEU A 18 0.27 -3.75 8.72
N ILE A 19 1.25 -3.96 9.60
CA ILE A 19 1.61 -5.32 10.06
C ILE A 19 0.41 -5.97 10.75
N ASP A 20 -0.25 -5.26 11.66
CA ASP A 20 -1.38 -5.79 12.41
C ASP A 20 -2.58 -6.06 11.48
N TYR A 21 -2.82 -5.21 10.47
CA TYR A 21 -3.79 -5.45 9.40
C TYR A 21 -3.49 -6.75 8.64
N SER A 22 -2.24 -6.93 8.18
CA SER A 22 -1.82 -8.13 7.45
C SER A 22 -1.97 -9.39 8.30
N LYS A 23 -1.66 -9.33 9.60
CA LYS A 23 -1.87 -10.45 10.53
C LYS A 23 -3.35 -10.78 10.74
N LYS A 24 -4.21 -9.76 10.76
CA LYS A 24 -5.66 -9.91 10.99
C LYS A 24 -6.36 -10.52 9.78
N PHE A 25 -6.13 -9.96 8.59
CA PHE A 25 -6.87 -10.33 7.39
C PHE A 25 -6.15 -11.36 6.51
N GLY A 26 -4.85 -11.58 6.72
CA GLY A 26 -4.07 -12.55 5.95
C GLY A 26 -3.87 -12.11 4.50
N GLY A 27 -3.86 -13.08 3.59
CA GLY A 27 -3.80 -12.85 2.14
C GLY A 27 -5.14 -13.10 1.47
N SER A 28 -5.34 -12.52 0.29
CA SER A 28 -6.47 -12.81 -0.59
C SER A 28 -6.00 -13.66 -1.77
N SER A 29 -6.73 -14.75 -2.07
CA SER A 29 -6.42 -15.65 -3.19
C SER A 29 -6.83 -15.08 -4.56
N THR A 30 -7.57 -13.98 -4.57
CA THR A 30 -8.10 -13.34 -5.78
C THR A 30 -7.62 -11.90 -5.94
N ILE A 31 -6.63 -11.49 -5.12
CA ILE A 31 -6.04 -10.15 -5.21
C ILE A 31 -5.44 -9.92 -6.58
N LYS A 32 -5.73 -8.75 -7.16
CA LYS A 32 -5.06 -8.28 -8.37
C LYS A 32 -4.35 -6.99 -8.05
N THR A 33 -3.14 -6.86 -8.56
CA THR A 33 -2.33 -5.66 -8.32
C THR A 33 -1.75 -5.14 -9.62
N ARG A 34 -1.56 -3.83 -9.67
CA ARG A 34 -0.79 -3.14 -10.71
C ARG A 34 0.09 -2.09 -10.06
N THR A 35 1.38 -2.17 -10.36
CA THR A 35 2.37 -1.20 -9.89
C THR A 35 2.88 -0.41 -11.07
N ASP A 36 2.70 0.91 -11.02
CA ASP A 36 3.25 1.85 -12.00
C ASP A 36 4.31 2.72 -11.32
N VAL A 37 5.48 2.88 -11.97
CA VAL A 37 6.50 3.84 -11.53
C VAL A 37 6.09 5.23 -12.01
N VAL A 38 5.81 6.14 -11.07
CA VAL A 38 5.39 7.51 -11.36
C VAL A 38 6.61 8.41 -11.57
N ALA A 39 7.63 8.25 -10.73
CA ALA A 39 8.88 8.97 -10.81
C ALA A 39 10.02 8.13 -10.23
N ILE A 40 11.23 8.28 -10.78
CA ILE A 40 12.44 7.62 -10.27
C ILE A 40 13.66 8.52 -10.45
N THR A 41 14.55 8.50 -9.46
CA THR A 41 15.89 9.08 -9.46
C THR A 41 16.88 8.00 -8.99
N PRO A 42 18.21 8.25 -8.95
CA PRO A 42 19.16 7.27 -8.43
C PRO A 42 18.87 6.80 -6.99
N GLU A 43 18.30 7.67 -6.14
CA GLU A 43 18.13 7.42 -4.69
C GLU A 43 16.67 7.42 -4.22
N THR A 44 15.70 7.76 -5.08
CA THR A 44 14.29 7.85 -4.69
C THR A 44 13.35 7.39 -5.80
N ALA A 45 12.17 6.93 -5.41
CA ALA A 45 11.09 6.62 -6.34
C ALA A 45 9.72 6.97 -5.76
N VAL A 46 8.76 7.24 -6.63
CA VAL A 46 7.35 7.26 -6.29
C VAL A 46 6.66 6.21 -7.15
N VAL A 47 5.97 5.29 -6.50
CA VAL A 47 5.17 4.25 -7.18
C VAL A 47 3.70 4.41 -6.83
N LYS A 48 2.86 4.12 -7.81
CA LYS A 48 1.41 3.97 -7.66
C LYS A 48 1.11 2.48 -7.66
N LEU A 49 0.41 1.99 -6.63
CA LEU A 49 -0.04 0.62 -6.49
C LEU A 49 -1.56 0.58 -6.47
N GLU A 50 -2.16 -0.01 -7.48
CA GLU A 50 -3.59 -0.34 -7.51
C GLU A 50 -3.78 -1.77 -7.01
N MET A 51 -4.77 -1.99 -6.14
CA MET A 51 -5.10 -3.29 -5.59
C MET A 51 -6.61 -3.51 -5.64
N GLU A 52 -7.04 -4.60 -6.26
CA GLU A 52 -8.43 -5.09 -6.26
C GLU A 52 -8.53 -6.37 -5.44
N ASN A 53 -9.66 -6.59 -4.76
CA ASN A 53 -9.91 -7.76 -3.90
C ASN A 53 -8.82 -7.94 -2.83
N SER A 54 -8.51 -6.87 -2.11
CA SER A 54 -7.64 -6.94 -0.94
C SER A 54 -8.19 -7.92 0.13
N PRO A 55 -7.39 -8.33 1.12
CA PRO A 55 -7.82 -9.32 2.13
C PRO A 55 -9.11 -8.99 2.90
N ASP A 56 -9.47 -7.71 2.97
CA ASP A 56 -10.71 -7.19 3.55
C ASP A 56 -11.85 -6.99 2.53
N GLY A 57 -11.62 -7.33 1.27
CA GLY A 57 -12.55 -7.14 0.15
C GLY A 57 -12.49 -5.75 -0.50
N SER A 58 -11.64 -4.85 0.00
CA SER A 58 -11.55 -3.47 -0.49
C SER A 58 -10.73 -3.35 -1.78
N THR A 59 -10.86 -2.19 -2.42
CA THR A 59 -10.00 -1.74 -3.52
C THR A 59 -9.21 -0.53 -3.04
N TYR A 60 -7.90 -0.53 -3.25
CA TYR A 60 -7.01 0.54 -2.81
C TYR A 60 -6.18 1.10 -3.95
N THR A 61 -5.99 2.41 -3.92
CA THR A 61 -4.96 3.12 -4.70
C THR A 61 -3.94 3.71 -3.73
N ASP A 62 -2.75 3.12 -3.71
CA ASP A 62 -1.65 3.52 -2.84
C ASP A 62 -0.61 4.32 -3.62
N PHE A 63 -0.15 5.44 -3.05
CA PHE A 63 1.07 6.11 -3.50
C PHE A 63 2.16 5.89 -2.45
N ARG A 64 3.29 5.34 -2.88
CA ARG A 64 4.43 5.06 -2.00
C ARG A 64 5.64 5.85 -2.47
N THR A 65 6.22 6.62 -1.54
CA THR A 65 7.53 7.22 -1.70
C THR A 65 8.57 6.25 -1.14
N LEU A 66 9.57 5.93 -1.94
CA LEU A 66 10.66 5.01 -1.64
C LEU A 66 11.98 5.79 -1.65
N MET A 67 12.90 5.37 -0.79
CA MET A 67 14.27 5.85 -0.73
C MET A 67 15.18 4.65 -0.76
N LYS A 68 16.27 4.77 -1.52
CA LYS A 68 17.31 3.77 -1.61
C LYS A 68 18.24 3.92 -0.40
N PHE A 69 18.45 2.84 0.35
CA PHE A 69 19.36 2.79 1.49
C PHE A 69 20.33 1.64 1.31
N ASP A 70 21.64 1.91 1.45
CA ASP A 70 22.70 0.90 1.32
C ASP A 70 22.68 0.08 0.01
N GLY A 71 22.11 0.65 -1.05
CA GLY A 71 22.00 -0.03 -2.34
C GLY A 71 20.63 -0.66 -2.63
N GLU A 72 19.73 -0.72 -1.64
CA GLU A 72 18.40 -1.34 -1.70
C GLU A 72 17.26 -0.32 -1.73
#